data_AF-A0A4Y4KGH3-F1
#
_entry.id   AF-A0A4Y4KGH3-F1
#
_cell.length_a   1.000
_cell.length_b   1.000
_cell.length_c   1.000
_cell.angle_alpha   90.00
_cell.angle_beta   90.00
_cell.angle_gamma   90.00
#
_symmetry.space_group_name_H-M   'P 1'
#
loop_
_entity.id
_entity.type
_entity.pdbx_description
1 polymer ?
#
loop_
_entity_poly.entity_id
_entity_poly.type
_entity_poly.pdbx_seq_one_letter_code
_entity_poly.pdbx_strand_id
1 'polypeptide(L)'
;MTAATEPDESAGTRRTPAGETAVETIHREMTVFARRARASAGRMHPELSLVSYTLLGHLEESGGCRATDLAAHYALDKSTVSRQVSALERAGLVERRTDPGDHRVQVLHLTAAGRRILARVTESRRAAFRERLAGWPEDDLERFAGYLTRYNAWHGRDEDGT
;
A
#
# COMPACT_ATOMS: atom_id res chain seq x y z
N MET A 1 -22.77 45.21 -32.19
CA MET A 1 -22.59 45.12 -30.73
C MET A 1 -22.21 43.67 -30.45
N THR A 2 -20.97 43.49 -30.02
CA THR A 2 -20.17 42.27 -30.15
C THR A 2 -20.60 41.20 -29.15
N ALA A 3 -21.00 40.03 -29.64
CA ALA A 3 -21.12 38.83 -28.81
C ALA A 3 -19.70 38.36 -28.46
N ALA A 4 -19.31 38.54 -27.21
CA ALA A 4 -18.10 37.95 -26.66
C ALA A 4 -18.33 36.43 -26.56
N THR A 5 -17.64 35.67 -27.40
CA THR A 5 -17.46 34.23 -27.22
C THR A 5 -16.49 34.04 -26.05
N GLU A 6 -17.01 33.56 -24.93
CA GLU A 6 -16.20 33.04 -23.81
C GLU A 6 -15.37 31.85 -24.32
N PRO A 7 -14.06 31.78 -23.97
CA PRO A 7 -13.25 30.63 -24.33
C PRO A 7 -13.64 29.43 -23.46
N ASP A 8 -14.03 28.35 -24.12
CA ASP A 8 -14.27 27.02 -23.58
C ASP A 8 -13.03 26.48 -22.85
N GLU A 9 -13.09 26.49 -21.51
CA GLU A 9 -12.10 25.95 -20.56
C GLU A 9 -12.14 24.40 -20.46
N SER A 10 -12.38 23.68 -21.55
CA SER A 10 -12.29 22.21 -21.59
C SER A 10 -11.05 21.69 -22.33
N ALA A 11 -9.92 22.39 -22.22
CA ALA A 11 -8.62 21.85 -22.60
C ALA A 11 -8.08 20.91 -21.51
N GLY A 12 -8.73 19.75 -21.33
CA GLY A 12 -8.08 18.61 -20.71
C GLY A 12 -6.76 18.37 -21.44
N THR A 13 -5.63 18.41 -20.72
CA THR A 13 -4.28 18.24 -21.30
C THR A 13 -4.27 17.02 -22.21
N ARG A 14 -4.38 17.25 -23.53
CA ARG A 14 -4.29 16.19 -24.53
C ARG A 14 -2.87 15.65 -24.47
N ARG A 15 -2.75 14.39 -24.06
CA ARG A 15 -1.46 13.72 -23.92
C ARG A 15 -0.92 13.44 -25.33
N THR A 16 0.40 13.51 -25.51
CA THR A 16 1.02 13.12 -26.79
C THR A 16 0.89 11.60 -26.99
N PRO A 17 0.94 11.09 -28.23
CA PRO A 17 0.91 9.64 -28.50
C PRO A 17 2.01 8.86 -27.74
N ALA A 18 3.18 9.47 -27.59
CA ALA A 18 4.27 8.94 -26.76
C ALA A 18 3.89 8.88 -25.27
N GLY A 19 3.18 9.89 -24.76
CA GLY A 19 2.69 9.93 -23.39
C GLY A 19 1.58 8.92 -23.12
N GLU A 20 0.70 8.63 -24.08
CA GLU A 20 -0.29 7.55 -23.98
C GLU A 20 0.39 6.17 -23.93
N THR A 21 1.38 5.95 -24.81
CA THR A 21 2.18 4.71 -24.82
C THR A 21 2.93 4.49 -23.50
N ALA A 22 3.44 5.57 -22.89
CA ALA A 22 4.07 5.52 -21.58
C ALA A 22 3.09 5.13 -20.47
N VAL A 23 1.85 5.64 -20.49
CA VAL A 23 0.80 5.28 -19.52
C VAL A 23 0.45 3.80 -19.62
N GLU A 24 0.30 3.26 -20.82
CA GLU A 24 0.03 1.83 -21.04
C GLU A 24 1.18 0.95 -20.53
N THR A 25 2.42 1.39 -20.79
CA THR A 25 3.60 0.71 -20.27
C THR A 25 3.61 0.71 -18.75
N ILE A 26 3.36 1.85 -18.11
CA ILE A 26 3.27 1.97 -16.65
C ILE A 26 2.18 1.03 -16.10
N HIS A 27 0.98 1.03 -16.68
CA HIS A 27 -0.12 0.18 -16.22
C HIS A 27 0.24 -1.32 -16.28
N ARG A 28 0.84 -1.77 -17.39
CA ARG A 28 1.34 -3.14 -17.52
C ARG A 28 2.40 -3.46 -16.46
N GLU A 29 3.39 -2.58 -16.29
CA GLU A 29 4.47 -2.79 -15.33
C GLU A 29 3.98 -2.76 -13.88
N MET A 30 2.94 -1.97 -13.55
CA MET A 30 2.28 -1.99 -12.24
C MET A 30 1.64 -3.35 -11.94
N THR A 31 1.07 -4.01 -12.95
CA THR A 31 0.54 -5.37 -12.80
C THR A 31 1.67 -6.37 -12.51
N VAL A 32 2.79 -6.26 -13.23
CA VAL A 32 3.97 -7.10 -13.01
C VAL A 32 4.56 -6.86 -11.61
N PHE A 33 4.63 -5.61 -11.18
CA PHE A 33 5.06 -5.20 -9.84
C PHE A 33 4.18 -5.82 -8.76
N ALA A 34 2.86 -5.70 -8.85
CA ALA A 34 1.92 -6.26 -7.89
C ALA A 34 2.03 -7.80 -7.79
N ARG A 35 2.16 -8.49 -8.93
CA ARG A 35 2.37 -9.94 -8.96
C ARG A 35 3.65 -10.35 -8.24
N ARG A 36 4.76 -9.63 -8.47
CA ARG A 36 6.04 -9.89 -7.79
C ARG A 36 5.93 -9.64 -6.29
N ALA A 37 5.26 -8.56 -5.87
CA ALA A 37 5.02 -8.24 -4.47
C ALA A 37 4.27 -9.39 -3.76
N ARG A 38 3.20 -9.91 -4.37
CA ARG A 38 2.45 -11.07 -3.85
C ARG A 38 3.32 -12.33 -3.74
N ALA A 39 4.04 -12.67 -4.80
CA ALA A 39 4.91 -13.86 -4.81
C ALA A 39 6.04 -13.78 -3.76
N SER A 40 6.57 -12.58 -3.52
CA SER A 40 7.61 -12.37 -2.49
C SER A 40 7.08 -12.57 -1.06
N ALA A 41 5.83 -12.17 -0.79
CA ALA A 41 5.22 -12.31 0.54
C ALA A 41 5.08 -13.80 0.93
N GLY A 42 4.47 -14.58 0.03
CA GLY A 42 4.16 -15.99 0.29
C GLY A 42 5.39 -16.90 0.41
N ARG A 43 6.56 -16.50 -0.09
CA ARG A 43 7.80 -17.27 0.07
C ARG A 43 8.44 -17.15 1.45
N MET A 44 8.11 -16.12 2.23
CA MET A 44 8.81 -15.82 3.48
C MET A 44 8.15 -16.45 4.71
N HIS A 45 6.82 -16.62 4.68
CA HIS A 45 6.08 -17.35 5.70
C HIS A 45 4.74 -17.81 5.11
N PRO A 46 4.28 -19.04 5.38
CA PRO A 46 3.02 -19.57 4.83
C PRO A 46 1.80 -18.69 5.12
N GLU A 47 1.75 -18.08 6.31
CA GLU A 47 0.67 -17.20 6.75
C GLU A 47 0.84 -15.71 6.35
N LEU A 48 1.98 -15.33 5.75
CA LEU A 48 2.23 -13.95 5.32
C LEU A 48 1.84 -13.75 3.87
N SER A 49 0.52 -13.69 3.64
CA SER A 49 -0.01 -13.09 2.42
C SER A 49 0.45 -11.64 2.29
N LEU A 50 0.36 -11.05 1.09
CA LEU A 50 0.66 -9.62 0.91
C LEU A 50 -0.20 -8.75 1.84
N VAL A 51 -1.46 -9.14 2.03
CA VAL A 51 -2.39 -8.46 2.93
C VAL A 51 -1.93 -8.58 4.38
N SER A 52 -1.58 -9.77 4.85
CA SER A 52 -1.07 -9.98 6.21
C SER A 52 0.17 -9.13 6.48
N TYR A 53 1.10 -9.07 5.51
CA TYR A 53 2.30 -8.23 5.61
C TYR A 53 1.96 -6.73 5.73
N THR A 54 1.06 -6.21 4.89
CA THR A 54 0.69 -4.78 4.95
C THR A 54 -0.04 -4.45 6.24
N LEU A 55 -0.91 -5.35 6.73
CA LEU A 55 -1.57 -5.19 8.03
C LEU A 55 -0.54 -5.11 9.18
N LEU A 56 0.46 -6.00 9.20
CA LEU A 56 1.52 -5.95 10.22
C LEU A 56 2.34 -4.66 10.13
N GLY A 57 2.68 -4.20 8.91
CA GLY A 57 3.38 -2.94 8.69
C GLY A 57 2.61 -1.74 9.24
N HIS A 58 1.32 -1.65 8.97
CA HIS A 58 0.48 -0.58 9.51
C HIS A 58 0.37 -0.61 11.04
N LEU A 59 0.31 -1.82 11.64
CA LEU A 59 0.31 -1.96 13.09
C LEU A 59 1.64 -1.54 13.73
N GLU A 60 2.77 -1.71 13.03
CA GLU A 60 4.08 -1.21 13.46
C GLU A 60 4.11 0.33 13.42
N GLU A 61 3.66 0.92 12.32
CA GLU A 61 3.66 2.38 12.12
C GLU A 61 2.70 3.12 13.06
N SER A 62 1.52 2.54 13.32
CA SER A 62 0.50 3.15 14.19
C SER A 62 0.70 2.85 15.68
N GLY A 63 1.58 1.90 16.05
CA GLY A 63 1.70 1.39 17.42
C GLY A 63 0.52 0.53 17.90
N GLY A 64 -0.49 0.35 17.05
CA GLY A 64 -1.70 -0.43 17.28
C GLY A 64 -2.94 0.33 16.80
N CYS A 65 -3.90 -0.39 16.22
CA CYS A 65 -5.13 0.21 15.70
C CYS A 65 -6.30 -0.76 15.77
N ARG A 66 -7.52 -0.26 15.50
CA ARG A 66 -8.71 -1.12 15.45
C ARG A 66 -8.74 -1.87 14.12
N ALA A 67 -9.39 -3.03 14.12
CA ALA A 67 -9.61 -3.80 12.89
C ALA A 67 -10.46 -3.01 11.86
N THR A 68 -11.33 -2.10 12.32
CA THR A 68 -12.11 -1.21 11.45
C THR A 68 -11.22 -0.22 10.70
N ASP A 69 -10.17 0.27 11.36
CA ASP A 69 -9.27 1.26 10.79
C ASP A 69 -8.42 0.61 9.69
N LEU A 70 -8.00 -0.65 9.91
CA LEU A 70 -7.34 -1.45 8.88
C LEU A 70 -8.24 -1.69 7.67
N ALA A 71 -9.53 -1.96 7.88
CA ALA A 71 -10.48 -2.16 6.79
C ALA A 71 -10.64 -0.89 5.93
N ALA A 72 -10.78 0.26 6.58
CA ALA A 72 -10.88 1.56 5.90
C ALA A 72 -9.59 1.90 5.15
N HIS A 73 -8.44 1.78 5.80
CA HIS A 73 -7.14 2.15 5.21
C HIS A 73 -6.78 1.32 3.98
N TYR A 74 -7.09 0.01 3.99
CA TYR A 74 -6.77 -0.88 2.89
C TYR A 74 -7.90 -1.10 1.88
N ALA A 75 -9.02 -0.38 2.03
CA ALA A 75 -10.26 -0.61 1.27
C ALA A 75 -10.66 -2.10 1.22
N LEU A 76 -10.48 -2.80 2.35
CA LEU A 76 -10.77 -4.22 2.50
C LEU A 76 -12.12 -4.41 3.18
N ASP A 77 -12.85 -5.43 2.77
CA ASP A 77 -14.07 -5.81 3.46
C ASP A 77 -13.76 -6.31 4.89
N LYS A 78 -14.66 -6.01 5.82
CA LYS A 78 -14.54 -6.37 7.23
C LYS A 78 -14.35 -7.88 7.44
N SER A 79 -14.94 -8.71 6.58
CA SER A 79 -14.82 -10.18 6.68
C SER A 79 -13.40 -10.65 6.35
N THR A 80 -12.75 -10.03 5.37
CA THR A 80 -11.37 -10.29 4.98
C THR A 80 -10.41 -9.85 6.07
N VAL A 81 -10.54 -8.64 6.60
CA VAL A 81 -9.69 -8.19 7.72
C VAL A 81 -9.86 -9.09 8.93
N SER A 82 -11.10 -9.45 9.30
CA SER A 82 -11.36 -10.35 10.42
C SER A 82 -10.68 -11.72 10.25
N ARG A 83 -10.78 -12.33 9.05
CA ARG A 83 -10.11 -13.59 8.72
C ARG A 83 -8.59 -13.48 8.82
N GLN A 84 -8.00 -12.43 8.27
CA GLN A 84 -6.55 -12.22 8.30
C GLN A 84 -6.03 -11.99 9.72
N VAL A 85 -6.71 -11.15 10.50
CA VAL A 85 -6.36 -10.89 11.90
C VAL A 85 -6.44 -12.18 12.71
N SER A 86 -7.51 -12.96 12.55
CA SER A 86 -7.67 -14.25 13.24
C SER A 86 -6.57 -15.25 12.87
N ALA A 87 -6.07 -15.23 11.63
CA ALA A 87 -4.93 -16.05 11.23
C ALA A 87 -3.62 -15.57 11.87
N LEU A 88 -3.40 -14.26 11.90
CA LEU A 88 -2.22 -13.65 12.53
C LEU A 88 -2.17 -13.86 14.06
N GLU A 89 -3.32 -13.84 14.73
CA GLU A 89 -3.43 -14.16 16.16
C GLU A 89 -3.15 -15.64 16.42
N ARG A 90 -3.72 -16.56 15.62
CA ARG A 90 -3.41 -17.99 15.73
C ARG A 90 -1.93 -18.29 15.48
N ALA A 91 -1.28 -17.51 14.62
CA ALA A 91 0.16 -17.57 14.37
C ALA A 91 1.00 -16.86 15.47
N GLY A 92 0.36 -16.25 16.47
CA GLY A 92 1.04 -15.56 17.57
C GLY A 92 1.74 -14.26 17.16
N LEU A 93 1.37 -13.67 16.03
CA LEU A 93 2.01 -12.47 15.46
C LEU A 93 1.32 -11.17 15.90
N VAL A 94 0.02 -11.26 16.18
CA VAL A 94 -0.81 -10.16 16.65
C VAL A 94 -1.53 -10.59 17.92
N GLU A 95 -1.82 -9.63 18.78
CA GLU A 95 -2.65 -9.79 19.96
C GLU A 95 -3.72 -8.68 20.02
N ARG A 96 -4.89 -9.01 20.57
CA ARG A 96 -5.91 -8.02 20.93
C ARG A 96 -5.72 -7.58 22.37
N ARG A 97 -5.74 -6.28 22.58
CA ARG A 97 -5.75 -5.65 23.89
C ARG A 97 -6.94 -4.73 23.99
N THR A 98 -7.55 -4.70 25.18
CA THR A 98 -8.60 -3.76 25.50
C THR A 98 -8.05 -2.35 25.48
N ASP A 99 -8.77 -1.41 24.85
CA ASP A 99 -8.38 0.00 24.85
C ASP A 99 -8.47 0.55 26.29
N PRO A 100 -7.44 1.25 26.79
CA PRO A 100 -7.46 1.81 28.14
C PRO A 100 -8.53 2.90 28.35
N GLY A 101 -8.94 3.58 27.28
CA GLY A 101 -9.95 4.64 27.30
C GLY A 101 -11.38 4.13 27.07
N ASP A 102 -11.55 3.00 26.38
CA ASP A 102 -12.85 2.35 26.21
C ASP A 102 -12.72 0.82 26.20
N HIS A 103 -13.17 0.19 27.28
CA HIS A 103 -13.11 -1.26 27.45
C HIS A 103 -13.99 -2.06 26.47
N ARG A 104 -14.86 -1.38 25.71
CA ARG A 104 -15.64 -1.98 24.62
C ARG A 104 -14.85 -2.09 23.32
N VAL A 105 -13.71 -1.42 23.23
CA VAL A 105 -12.85 -1.37 22.04
C VAL A 105 -11.69 -2.35 22.21
N GLN A 106 -11.44 -3.10 21.14
CA GLN A 106 -10.27 -3.98 21.02
C GLN A 106 -9.28 -3.37 20.02
N VAL A 107 -8.05 -3.18 20.46
CA VAL A 107 -6.94 -2.66 19.66
C VAL A 107 -6.00 -3.82 19.35
N LEU A 108 -5.58 -3.90 18.09
CA LEU A 108 -4.61 -4.89 17.63
C LEU A 108 -3.21 -4.37 17.85
N HIS A 109 -2.32 -5.22 18.37
CA HIS A 109 -0.91 -4.90 18.52
C HIS A 109 -0.03 -6.02 17.99
N LEU A 110 1.14 -5.67 17.49
CA LEU A 110 2.17 -6.66 17.19
C LEU A 110 2.71 -7.29 18.47
N THR A 111 2.83 -8.61 18.46
CA THR A 111 3.61 -9.32 19.46
C THR A 111 5.11 -9.13 19.19
N ALA A 112 5.96 -9.56 20.12
CA ALA A 112 7.40 -9.62 19.87
C ALA A 112 7.77 -10.56 18.71
N ALA A 113 7.00 -11.64 18.52
CA ALA A 113 7.16 -12.53 17.36
C ALA A 113 6.74 -11.84 16.05
N GLY A 114 5.61 -11.13 16.07
CA GLY A 114 5.13 -10.33 14.94
C GLY A 114 6.15 -9.31 14.46
N ARG A 115 6.72 -8.51 15.38
CA ARG A 115 7.78 -7.53 15.06
C ARG A 115 9.01 -8.18 14.42
N ARG A 116 9.50 -9.29 14.98
CA ARG A 116 10.69 -9.99 14.44
C ARG A 116 10.45 -10.51 13.03
N ILE A 117 9.29 -11.12 12.78
CA ILE A 117 8.94 -11.63 11.46
C ILE A 117 8.78 -10.48 10.47
N LEU A 118 8.07 -9.41 10.84
CA LEU A 118 7.92 -8.23 10.00
C LEU A 118 9.28 -7.66 9.60
N ALA A 119 10.17 -7.43 10.57
CA ALA A 119 11.53 -6.93 10.30
C ALA A 119 12.31 -7.84 9.33
N ARG A 120 12.26 -9.16 9.52
CA ARG A 120 12.93 -10.13 8.65
C ARG A 120 12.39 -10.07 7.21
N VAL A 121 11.07 -9.99 7.05
CA VAL A 121 10.42 -9.92 5.73
C VAL A 121 10.73 -8.59 5.05
N THR A 122 10.68 -7.49 5.80
CA THR A 122 11.02 -6.15 5.32
C THR A 122 12.46 -6.10 4.81
N GLU A 123 13.42 -6.63 5.54
CA GLU A 123 14.82 -6.65 5.08
C GLU A 123 15.01 -7.55 3.86
N SER A 124 14.38 -8.74 3.83
CA SER A 124 14.45 -9.60 2.64
C SER A 124 13.88 -8.91 1.40
N ARG A 125 12.77 -8.18 1.54
CA ARG A 125 12.19 -7.38 0.45
C ARG A 125 13.13 -6.26 0.03
N ARG A 126 13.72 -5.52 0.97
CA ARG A 126 14.70 -4.47 0.68
C ARG A 126 15.92 -5.02 -0.06
N ALA A 127 16.45 -6.16 0.37
CA ALA A 127 17.55 -6.84 -0.31
C ALA A 127 17.18 -7.21 -1.75
N ALA A 128 15.99 -7.77 -1.98
CA ALA A 128 15.52 -8.11 -3.32
C ALA A 128 15.30 -6.87 -4.22
N PHE A 129 14.95 -5.72 -3.65
CA PHE A 129 14.90 -4.44 -4.37
C PHE A 129 16.30 -3.95 -4.71
N ARG A 130 17.24 -3.95 -3.76
CA ARG A 130 18.63 -3.56 -3.98
C ARG A 130 19.27 -4.39 -5.09
N GLU A 131 19.11 -5.71 -5.07
CA GLU A 131 19.63 -6.60 -6.11
C GLU A 131 19.06 -6.28 -7.50
N ARG A 132 17.74 -6.08 -7.60
CA ARG A 132 17.07 -5.77 -8.87
C ARG A 132 17.51 -4.43 -9.47
N LEU A 133 17.86 -3.48 -8.61
CA LEU A 133 18.22 -2.12 -8.96
C LEU A 133 19.74 -1.89 -8.96
N ALA A 134 20.55 -2.91 -8.67
CA ALA A 134 21.99 -2.77 -8.50
C ALA A 134 22.73 -2.25 -9.74
N GLY A 135 22.16 -2.46 -10.93
CA GLY A 135 22.72 -1.99 -12.20
C GLY A 135 22.24 -0.60 -12.65
N TRP A 136 21.39 0.07 -11.87
CA TRP A 136 20.85 1.37 -12.25
C TRP A 136 21.80 2.50 -11.84
N PRO A 137 21.94 3.55 -12.67
CA PRO A 137 22.59 4.79 -12.26
C PRO A 137 21.90 5.42 -11.04
N GLU A 138 22.66 6.08 -10.17
CA GLU A 138 22.13 6.72 -8.95
C GLU A 138 21.03 7.74 -9.27
N ASP A 139 21.25 8.61 -10.27
CA ASP A 139 20.25 9.56 -10.73
C ASP A 139 18.92 8.91 -11.17
N ASP A 140 18.97 7.70 -11.75
CA ASP A 140 17.77 6.98 -12.15
C ASP A 140 17.04 6.39 -10.95
N LEU A 141 17.76 5.97 -9.90
CA LEU A 141 17.17 5.54 -8.64
C LEU A 141 16.43 6.70 -7.97
N GLU A 142 17.06 7.87 -7.91
CA GLU A 142 16.46 9.08 -7.33
C GLU A 142 15.22 9.52 -8.11
N ARG A 143 15.31 9.57 -9.45
CA ARG A 143 14.16 9.88 -10.31
C ARG A 143 13.01 8.90 -10.12
N PHE A 144 13.32 7.61 -10.11
CA PHE A 144 12.30 6.57 -9.95
C PHE A 144 11.62 6.64 -8.58
N ALA A 145 12.39 6.84 -7.50
CA ALA A 145 11.85 7.08 -6.17
C ALA A 145 10.93 8.32 -6.14
N GLY A 146 11.37 9.43 -6.74
CA GLY A 146 10.56 10.65 -6.85
C GLY A 146 9.24 10.43 -7.60
N TYR A 147 9.24 9.69 -8.71
CA TYR A 147 8.03 9.37 -9.46
C TYR A 147 7.08 8.46 -8.69
N LEU A 148 7.59 7.45 -7.97
CA LEU A 148 6.75 6.58 -7.13
C LEU A 148 6.10 7.36 -6.00
N THR A 149 6.84 8.24 -5.32
CA THR A 149 6.27 9.12 -4.29
C THR A 149 5.19 10.02 -4.86
N ARG A 150 5.46 10.67 -6.00
CA ARG A 150 4.46 11.51 -6.68
C ARG A 150 3.21 10.73 -7.10
N TYR A 151 3.38 9.49 -7.58
CA TYR A 151 2.27 8.62 -7.94
C TYR A 151 1.42 8.23 -6.72
N ASN A 152 2.06 7.86 -5.61
CA ASN A 152 1.37 7.42 -4.38
C ASN A 152 0.75 8.57 -3.57
N ALA A 153 1.18 9.81 -3.77
CA ALA A 153 0.59 11.00 -3.15
C ALA A 153 -0.81 11.34 -3.71
N TRP A 154 -1.25 10.66 -4.77
CA TRP A 154 -2.59 10.83 -5.31
C TRP A 154 -3.62 10.04 -4.49
N HIS A 155 -4.57 10.74 -3.86
CA HIS A 155 -5.58 10.15 -2.97
C HIS A 155 -6.97 9.96 -3.62
N GLY A 156 -7.07 10.07 -4.96
CA GLY A 156 -8.37 10.23 -5.61
C GLY A 156 -8.84 11.68 -5.57
N ARG A 157 -9.68 12.10 -6.52
CA ARG A 157 -10.51 13.28 -6.27
C ARG A 157 -11.59 12.80 -5.29
N ASP A 158 -11.73 13.49 -4.16
CA ASP A 158 -12.81 13.25 -3.23
C ASP A 158 -14.13 13.12 -4.00
N GLU A 159 -14.78 11.94 -3.94
CA GLU A 159 -16.19 11.81 -4.27
C GLU A 159 -17.00 12.44 -3.14
N ASP A 160 -16.85 13.75 -2.95
CA ASP A 160 -17.75 14.58 -2.16
C ASP A 160 -18.70 15.27 -3.14
N GLY A 161 -19.95 14.79 -3.17
CA GLY A 161 -20.95 15.31 -4.07
C GLY A 161 -22.34 14.69 -3.94
N THR A 162 -22.90 14.68 -2.71
CA THR A 162 -24.33 14.47 -2.32
C THR A 162 -24.68 13.08 -1.77
#